data_AF-A0A5E6XWZ3-F1
#
_entry.id   AF-A0A5E6XWZ3-F1
#
_cell.length_a   1.000
_cell.length_b   1.000
_cell.length_c   1.000
_cell.angle_alpha   90.00
_cell.angle_beta   90.00
_cell.angle_gamma   90.00
#
_symmetry.space_group_name_H-M   'P 1'
#
loop_
_entity.id
_entity.type
_entity.pdbx_description
1 polymer ?
#
loop_
_entity_poly.entity_id
_entity_poly.type
_entity_poly.pdbx_seq_one_letter_code
_entity_poly.pdbx_strand_id
1 'polypeptide(L)'
;MTLKSRDSKLGANEIKVLVSTIESNPLATLIEIGAELTRRTGLIATKQTIKTTLLRSGMALMCNGTVVNVEPPSQTAIRYGYNNAHRPAEFDEVYPDFLTDAEWACVKDIFENDCGLPPRYDRRTLVDACCYVVRTGCAWRMLAKHFPRWQTVYRTFRRWSEQDKFEQMQTRL
;
A
#
# COMPACT_ATOMS: atom_id res chain seq x y z
N MET A 1 -32.97 2.36 -2.45
CA MET A 1 -32.32 1.29 -3.25
C MET A 1 -32.20 0.05 -2.37
N THR A 2 -33.16 -0.86 -2.45
CA THR A 2 -33.12 -2.16 -1.77
C THR A 2 -32.09 -3.03 -2.49
N LEU A 3 -30.92 -3.23 -1.89
CA LEU A 3 -29.94 -4.20 -2.37
C LEU A 3 -30.63 -5.57 -2.34
N LYS A 4 -31.02 -6.07 -3.53
CA LYS A 4 -31.52 -7.43 -3.71
C LYS A 4 -30.36 -8.36 -3.37
N SER A 5 -30.28 -8.76 -2.10
CA SER A 5 -29.26 -9.68 -1.61
C SER A 5 -29.42 -11.00 -2.36
N ARG A 6 -28.29 -11.56 -2.79
CA ARG A 6 -28.20 -12.95 -3.27
C ARG A 6 -28.81 -13.87 -2.22
N ASP A 7 -29.64 -14.81 -2.65
CA ASP A 7 -30.28 -15.78 -1.77
C ASP A 7 -29.22 -16.50 -0.92
N SER A 8 -29.48 -16.63 0.38
CA SER A 8 -28.54 -17.26 1.30
C SER A 8 -28.38 -18.74 0.96
N LYS A 9 -27.14 -19.23 0.92
CA LYS A 9 -26.84 -20.66 0.73
C LYS A 9 -27.39 -21.55 1.86
N LEU A 10 -27.84 -20.96 2.97
CA LEU A 10 -28.44 -21.67 4.11
C LEU A 10 -29.96 -21.46 4.04
N GLY A 11 -30.70 -22.56 4.02
CA GLY A 11 -32.15 -22.59 4.08
C GLY A 11 -32.67 -22.55 5.51
N ALA A 12 -33.99 -22.70 5.66
CA ALA A 12 -34.66 -22.58 6.95
C ALA A 12 -34.27 -23.69 7.96
N ASN A 13 -33.91 -24.88 7.47
CA ASN A 13 -33.52 -26.00 8.33
C ASN A 13 -32.12 -25.78 8.93
N GLU A 14 -31.19 -25.27 8.12
CA GLU A 14 -29.83 -24.97 8.55
C GLU A 14 -29.83 -23.84 9.60
N ILE A 15 -30.71 -22.85 9.43
CA ILE A 15 -30.88 -21.76 10.41
C ILE A 15 -31.39 -22.31 11.74
N LYS A 16 -32.39 -23.21 11.74
CA LYS A 16 -32.88 -23.86 12.97
C LYS A 16 -31.78 -24.66 13.68
N VAL A 17 -30.95 -25.38 12.92
CA VAL A 17 -29.81 -26.12 13.48
C VAL A 17 -28.80 -25.17 14.13
N LEU A 18 -28.48 -24.05 13.48
CA LEU A 18 -27.60 -23.02 14.05
C LEU A 18 -28.16 -22.45 15.36
N VAL A 19 -29.45 -22.09 15.40
CA VAL A 19 -30.12 -21.58 16.61
C VAL A 19 -30.00 -22.59 17.76
N SER A 20 -30.41 -23.85 17.53
CA SER A 20 -30.37 -24.89 18.58
C SER A 20 -28.96 -25.17 19.12
N THR A 21 -27.94 -25.06 18.26
CA THR A 21 -26.55 -25.28 18.64
C THR A 21 -26.03 -24.14 19.51
N ILE A 22 -26.45 -22.90 19.21
CA ILE A 22 -26.06 -21.70 19.97
C ILE A 22 -26.76 -21.66 21.33
N GLU A 23 -28.04 -22.03 21.38
CA GLU A 23 -28.80 -22.11 22.64
C GLU A 23 -28.22 -23.19 23.57
N SER A 24 -27.76 -24.31 23.02
CA SER A 24 -27.16 -25.39 23.79
C SER A 24 -25.72 -25.08 24.24
N ASN A 25 -24.98 -24.29 23.46
CA ASN A 25 -23.62 -23.89 23.78
C ASN A 25 -23.32 -22.45 23.29
N PRO A 26 -23.55 -21.43 24.14
CA PRO A 26 -23.37 -20.03 23.75
C PRO A 26 -21.90 -19.63 23.58
N LEU A 27 -20.94 -20.47 24.00
CA LEU A 27 -19.49 -20.22 23.93
C LEU A 27 -18.81 -20.95 22.75
N ALA A 28 -19.56 -21.69 21.93
CA ALA A 28 -19.00 -22.46 20.82
C ALA A 28 -18.28 -21.57 19.80
N THR A 29 -17.11 -22.02 19.32
CA THR A 29 -16.36 -21.30 18.29
C THR A 29 -17.03 -21.49 16.92
N LEU A 30 -16.90 -20.52 16.01
CA LEU A 30 -17.42 -20.62 14.63
C LEU A 30 -16.98 -21.89 13.86
N ILE A 31 -15.85 -22.49 14.25
CA ILE A 31 -15.34 -23.74 13.70
C ILE A 31 -16.18 -24.93 14.19
N GLU A 32 -16.47 -24.99 15.49
CA GLU A 32 -17.28 -26.03 16.11
C GLU A 32 -18.73 -25.98 15.62
N ILE A 33 -19.27 -24.78 15.46
CA ILE A 33 -20.60 -24.56 14.87
C ILE A 33 -20.63 -25.04 13.40
N GLY A 34 -19.56 -24.79 12.65
CA GLY A 34 -19.44 -25.30 11.28
C GLY A 34 -19.39 -26.83 11.24
N ALA A 35 -18.64 -27.45 12.15
CA ALA A 35 -18.56 -28.90 12.26
C ALA A 35 -19.92 -29.52 12.64
N GLU A 36 -20.66 -28.91 13.56
CA GLU A 36 -21.98 -29.40 13.98
C GLU A 36 -23.04 -29.21 12.89
N LEU A 37 -22.97 -28.10 12.14
CA LEU A 37 -23.80 -27.90 10.96
C LEU A 37 -23.54 -29.00 9.92
N THR A 38 -22.28 -29.27 9.60
CA THR A 38 -21.90 -30.34 8.67
C THR A 38 -22.34 -31.71 9.17
N ARG A 39 -22.24 -31.99 10.48
CA ARG A 39 -22.69 -33.26 11.07
C ARG A 39 -24.20 -33.50 10.90
N ARG A 40 -25.01 -32.45 11.06
CA ARG A 40 -26.48 -32.58 11.07
C ARG A 40 -27.13 -32.41 9.69
N THR A 41 -26.55 -31.61 8.79
CA THR A 41 -27.13 -31.32 7.47
C THR A 41 -26.27 -31.79 6.30
N GLY A 42 -25.04 -32.22 6.54
CA GLY A 42 -24.09 -32.62 5.48
C GLY A 42 -23.49 -31.46 4.69
N LEU A 43 -23.85 -30.21 5.00
CA LEU A 43 -23.38 -29.04 4.27
C LEU A 43 -22.09 -28.47 4.88
N ILE A 44 -21.08 -28.28 4.03
CA ILE A 44 -19.82 -27.62 4.40
C ILE A 44 -19.98 -26.13 4.15
N ALA A 45 -20.20 -25.35 5.21
CA ALA A 45 -20.29 -23.89 5.14
C ALA A 45 -18.98 -23.24 5.60
N THR A 46 -18.51 -22.26 4.84
CA THR A 46 -17.35 -21.45 5.24
C THR A 46 -17.69 -20.58 6.45
N LYS A 47 -16.69 -20.31 7.31
CA LYS A 47 -16.80 -19.42 8.50
C LYS A 47 -17.53 -18.10 8.20
N GLN A 48 -17.24 -17.47 7.07
CA GLN A 48 -17.89 -16.22 6.66
C GLN A 48 -19.38 -16.38 6.34
N THR A 49 -19.78 -17.51 5.75
CA THR A 49 -21.19 -17.83 5.47
C THR A 49 -21.97 -17.99 6.77
N ILE A 50 -21.42 -18.74 7.73
CA ILE A 50 -22.03 -18.93 9.06
C ILE A 50 -22.13 -17.58 9.77
N LYS A 51 -21.02 -16.81 9.83
CA LYS A 51 -20.99 -15.48 10.45
C LYS A 51 -22.01 -14.52 9.86
N THR A 52 -22.10 -14.46 8.53
CA THR A 52 -23.03 -13.55 7.83
C THR A 52 -24.49 -13.95 8.09
N THR A 53 -24.78 -15.24 8.15
CA THR A 53 -26.13 -15.73 8.47
C THR A 53 -26.53 -15.44 9.91
N LEU A 54 -25.61 -15.61 10.87
CA LEU A 54 -25.86 -15.27 12.28
C LEU A 54 -26.11 -13.76 12.48
N LEU A 55 -25.34 -12.93 11.79
CA LEU A 55 -25.53 -11.47 11.79
C LEU A 55 -26.90 -11.07 11.22
N ARG A 56 -27.36 -11.76 10.17
CA ARG A 56 -28.68 -11.50 9.55
C ARG A 56 -29.85 -11.98 10.41
N SER A 57 -29.67 -13.06 11.16
CA SER A 57 -30.68 -13.60 12.08
C SER A 57 -30.67 -12.90 13.45
N GLY A 58 -29.83 -11.88 13.64
CA GLY A 58 -29.73 -11.13 14.91
C GLY A 58 -29.16 -11.93 16.08
N MET A 59 -28.47 -13.04 15.82
CA MET A 59 -27.92 -13.90 16.87
C MET A 59 -26.47 -13.52 17.17
N ALA A 60 -26.22 -13.06 18.39
CA ALA A 60 -24.88 -12.77 18.87
C ALA A 60 -24.32 -14.00 19.59
N LEU A 61 -23.17 -14.51 19.11
CA LEU A 61 -22.36 -15.46 19.87
C LEU A 61 -21.65 -14.71 20.99
N MET A 62 -21.60 -15.29 22.19
CA MET A 62 -20.79 -14.75 23.27
C MET A 62 -19.35 -15.22 23.07
N CYS A 63 -18.53 -14.40 22.42
CA CYS A 63 -17.11 -14.68 22.33
C CYS A 63 -16.48 -14.46 23.71
N ASN A 64 -16.01 -15.53 24.36
CA ASN A 64 -15.07 -15.39 25.47
C ASN A 64 -13.74 -14.92 24.86
N GLY A 65 -13.66 -13.60 24.65
CA GLY A 65 -12.48 -12.91 24.18
C GLY A 65 -11.44 -12.87 25.28
N THR A 66 -10.93 -14.02 25.71
CA THR A 66 -9.59 -14.04 26.27
C THR A 66 -8.67 -13.83 25.08
N VAL A 67 -8.46 -12.58 24.72
CA VAL A 67 -7.31 -12.19 23.91
C VAL A 67 -6.11 -12.55 24.79
N VAL A 68 -5.63 -13.78 24.63
CA VAL A 68 -4.33 -14.16 25.18
C VAL A 68 -3.36 -13.33 24.35
N ASN A 69 -2.95 -12.19 24.90
CA ASN A 69 -1.76 -11.50 24.44
C ASN A 69 -0.60 -12.46 24.72
N VAL A 70 -0.33 -13.32 23.75
CA VAL A 70 0.90 -14.10 23.73
C VAL A 70 1.99 -13.07 23.50
N GLU A 71 2.65 -12.68 24.58
CA GLU A 71 3.86 -11.88 24.51
C GLU A 71 4.81 -12.62 23.55
N PRO A 72 5.23 -12.00 22.44
CA PRO A 72 6.09 -12.66 21.49
C PRO A 72 7.32 -13.18 22.25
N PRO A 73 7.77 -14.42 21.99
CA PRO A 73 8.88 -15.00 22.74
C PRO A 73 10.04 -14.01 22.68
N SER A 74 10.53 -13.58 23.86
CA SER A 74 11.63 -12.63 23.98
C SER A 74 12.85 -13.20 23.26
N GLN A 75 13.04 -12.78 22.01
CA GLN A 75 14.17 -13.02 21.10
C GLN A 75 15.11 -14.16 21.55
N THR A 76 14.69 -15.40 21.35
CA THR A 76 15.58 -16.54 21.55
C THR A 76 16.55 -16.66 20.37
N ALA A 77 17.81 -16.38 20.66
CA ALA A 77 19.02 -16.56 19.84
C ALA A 77 19.09 -15.72 18.55
N ILE A 78 20.09 -14.84 18.50
CA ILE A 78 20.51 -14.12 17.30
C ILE A 78 20.96 -15.16 16.26
N ARG A 79 20.04 -15.58 15.38
CA ARG A 79 20.37 -16.20 14.10
C ARG A 79 20.97 -15.10 13.23
N TYR A 80 22.15 -15.33 12.65
CA TYR A 80 22.69 -14.41 11.66
C TYR A 80 21.72 -14.32 10.49
N GLY A 81 21.09 -13.16 10.34
CA GLY A 81 20.07 -12.89 9.35
C GLY A 81 19.88 -11.38 9.24
N TYR A 82 19.84 -10.89 8.00
CA TYR A 82 19.51 -9.52 7.61
C TYR A 82 18.24 -9.02 8.36
N ASN A 83 18.43 -8.33 9.49
CA ASN A 83 17.35 -7.73 10.28
C ASN A 83 16.92 -6.36 9.76
N ASN A 84 15.82 -5.80 10.29
CA ASN A 84 15.37 -4.44 9.99
C ASN A 84 16.45 -3.36 10.24
N ALA A 85 17.45 -3.60 11.09
CA ALA A 85 18.61 -2.72 11.27
C ALA A 85 19.58 -2.72 10.06
N HIS A 86 19.55 -3.75 9.23
CA HIS A 86 20.27 -3.86 7.96
C HIS A 86 19.39 -3.47 6.76
N ARG A 87 18.10 -3.18 7.00
CA ARG A 87 17.22 -2.61 6.00
C ARG A 87 17.38 -1.09 6.07
N PRO A 88 17.73 -0.40 4.98
CA PRO A 88 17.65 1.05 4.95
C PRO A 88 16.22 1.44 5.34
N ALA A 89 16.09 2.32 6.33
CA ALA A 89 14.82 2.98 6.60
C ALA A 89 14.37 3.61 5.26
N GLU A 90 13.11 3.36 4.92
CA GLU A 90 12.44 3.73 3.67
C GLU A 90 13.05 4.97 2.98
N PHE A 91 13.80 4.77 1.89
CA PHE A 91 14.08 5.74 0.81
C PHE A 91 14.15 7.24 1.15
N ASP A 92 14.69 7.61 2.31
CA ASP A 92 15.03 8.99 2.66
C ASP A 92 16.51 9.30 2.32
N GLU A 93 17.12 8.50 1.45
CA GLU A 93 18.37 8.86 0.76
C GLU A 93 18.03 9.63 -0.50
N VAL A 94 17.51 10.83 -0.26
CA VAL A 94 17.58 11.97 -1.18
C VAL A 94 19.08 12.19 -1.38
N TYR A 95 19.64 11.63 -2.46
CA TYR A 95 21.01 11.86 -2.94
C TYR A 95 21.50 13.27 -2.57
N PRO A 96 22.78 13.51 -2.25
CA PRO A 96 23.29 14.85 -1.93
C PRO A 96 23.24 15.84 -3.13
N ASP A 97 22.45 15.52 -4.15
CA ASP A 97 22.52 16.02 -5.50
C ASP A 97 21.31 16.87 -5.90
N PHE A 98 20.31 16.96 -5.01
CA PHE A 98 19.09 17.73 -5.21
C PHE A 98 19.33 19.21 -4.91
N LEU A 99 18.69 20.11 -5.68
CA LEU A 99 18.66 21.52 -5.30
C LEU A 99 17.92 21.67 -3.97
N THR A 100 18.50 22.46 -3.06
CA THR A 100 17.79 22.84 -1.84
C THR A 100 16.53 23.64 -2.20
N ASP A 101 15.55 23.67 -1.29
CA ASP A 101 14.31 24.45 -1.52
C ASP A 101 14.60 25.94 -1.78
N ALA A 102 15.65 26.47 -1.14
CA ALA A 102 16.10 27.84 -1.31
C ALA A 102 16.70 28.08 -2.70
N GLU A 103 17.61 27.22 -3.16
CA GLU A 103 18.19 27.32 -4.51
C GLU A 103 17.12 27.11 -5.58
N TRP A 104 16.21 26.15 -5.37
CA TRP A 104 15.08 25.92 -6.26
C TRP A 104 14.19 27.16 -6.40
N ALA A 105 13.91 27.87 -5.30
CA ALA A 105 13.12 29.09 -5.34
C ALA A 105 13.74 30.20 -6.22
N CYS A 106 15.08 30.24 -6.33
CA CYS A 106 15.81 31.21 -7.16
C CYS A 106 15.82 30.89 -8.66
N VAL A 107 15.60 29.62 -9.02
CA VAL A 107 15.74 29.14 -10.41
C VAL A 107 14.45 28.59 -11.00
N LYS A 108 13.40 28.39 -10.19
CA LYS A 108 12.13 27.81 -10.64
C LYS A 108 11.53 28.56 -11.84
N ASP A 109 11.67 29.88 -11.90
CA ASP A 109 11.14 30.76 -12.95
C ASP A 109 11.76 30.46 -14.31
N ILE A 110 13.00 29.96 -14.34
CA ILE A 110 13.67 29.54 -15.58
C ILE A 110 12.99 28.29 -16.16
N PHE A 111 12.53 27.37 -15.31
CA PHE A 111 12.02 26.06 -15.72
C PHE A 111 10.50 25.96 -15.78
N GLU A 112 9.80 26.82 -15.07
CA GLU A 112 8.36 27.01 -15.17
C GLU A 112 8.00 27.70 -16.49
N ASN A 113 6.89 27.28 -17.09
CA ASN A 113 6.30 27.95 -18.24
C ASN A 113 4.84 28.21 -17.86
N ASP A 114 4.47 29.47 -17.70
CA ASP A 114 3.10 29.87 -17.35
C ASP A 114 2.08 29.63 -18.47
N CYS A 115 2.56 29.31 -19.67
CA CYS A 115 1.74 29.13 -20.86
C CYS A 115 1.65 27.65 -21.27
N GLY A 116 0.42 27.10 -21.25
CA GLY A 116 0.09 25.81 -21.86
C GLY A 116 -0.49 24.75 -20.90
N LEU A 117 -0.48 23.49 -21.35
CA LEU A 117 -0.96 22.36 -20.57
C LEU A 117 -0.01 22.11 -19.38
N PRO A 118 -0.54 21.90 -18.15
CA PRO A 118 0.30 21.63 -17.00
C PRO A 118 1.18 20.39 -17.23
N PRO A 119 2.45 20.45 -16.82
CA PRO A 119 3.38 19.35 -17.02
C PRO A 119 2.93 18.11 -16.23
N ARG A 120 3.07 16.93 -16.85
CA ARG A 120 2.71 15.64 -16.22
C ARG A 120 3.59 15.27 -15.02
N TYR A 121 4.82 15.78 -14.99
CA TYR A 121 5.78 15.56 -13.92
C TYR A 121 6.21 16.91 -13.37
N ASP A 122 6.50 16.95 -12.07
CA ASP A 122 7.01 18.15 -11.43
C ASP A 122 8.34 18.59 -12.07
N ARG A 123 8.51 19.91 -12.21
CA ARG A 123 9.67 20.50 -12.89
C ARG A 123 10.94 20.29 -12.08
N ARG A 124 10.84 20.40 -10.76
CA ARG A 124 11.96 20.16 -9.85
C ARG A 124 12.49 18.75 -10.01
N THR A 125 11.60 17.75 -9.94
CA THR A 125 11.99 16.34 -10.15
C THR A 125 12.69 16.10 -11.50
N LEU A 126 12.29 16.81 -12.56
CA LEU A 126 12.95 16.72 -13.85
C LEU A 126 14.34 17.37 -13.86
N VAL A 127 14.50 18.53 -13.22
CA VAL A 127 15.81 19.20 -13.08
C VAL A 127 16.75 18.34 -12.26
N ASP A 128 16.28 17.81 -11.13
CA ASP A 128 17.07 16.93 -10.27
C ASP A 128 17.51 15.66 -10.99
N ALA A 129 16.62 15.05 -11.78
CA ALA A 129 16.97 13.91 -12.62
C ALA A 129 18.05 14.24 -13.66
N CYS A 130 18.03 15.46 -14.22
CA CYS A 130 19.07 15.92 -15.14
C CYS A 130 20.40 16.15 -14.43
N CYS A 131 20.38 16.85 -13.28
CA CYS A 131 21.55 17.09 -12.45
C CYS A 131 22.19 15.79 -11.98
N TYR A 132 21.39 14.80 -11.59
CA TYR A 132 21.85 13.46 -11.24
C TYR A 132 22.63 12.81 -12.38
N VAL A 133 22.09 12.82 -13.61
CA VAL A 133 22.77 12.20 -14.76
C VAL A 133 24.06 12.92 -15.11
N VAL A 134 24.06 14.26 -15.11
CA VAL A 134 25.24 15.07 -15.45
C VAL A 134 26.36 14.87 -14.42
N ARG A 135 26.02 14.81 -13.13
CA ARG A 135 26.98 14.62 -12.03
C ARG A 135 27.55 13.22 -11.98
N THR A 136 26.68 12.21 -12.06
CA THR A 136 27.09 10.81 -11.96
C THR A 136 27.71 10.28 -13.24
N GLY A 137 27.47 10.93 -14.38
CA GLY A 137 27.88 10.46 -15.71
C GLY A 137 27.22 9.15 -16.14
N CYS A 138 26.13 8.75 -15.47
CA CYS A 138 25.48 7.48 -15.75
C CYS A 138 24.78 7.50 -17.12
N ALA A 139 24.69 6.33 -17.78
CA ALA A 139 23.89 6.22 -19.00
C ALA A 139 22.42 6.51 -18.70
N TRP A 140 21.72 7.24 -19.57
CA TRP A 140 20.30 7.59 -19.39
C TRP A 140 19.38 6.40 -19.07
N ARG A 141 19.70 5.21 -19.60
CA ARG A 141 18.93 3.97 -19.35
C ARG A 141 19.11 3.42 -17.93
N MET A 142 20.15 3.86 -17.23
CA MET A 142 20.49 3.50 -15.85
C MET A 142 19.98 4.54 -14.84
N LEU A 143 19.16 5.50 -15.28
CA LEU A 143 18.53 6.46 -14.38
C LEU A 143 17.79 5.74 -13.24
N ALA A 144 17.97 6.24 -12.02
CA ALA A 144 17.39 5.64 -10.83
C ALA A 144 15.85 5.57 -10.94
N LYS A 145 15.27 4.48 -10.42
CA LYS A 145 13.84 4.15 -10.61
C LYS A 145 12.86 5.12 -9.94
N HIS A 146 13.32 5.94 -9.00
CA HIS A 146 12.48 6.95 -8.34
C HIS A 146 12.21 8.16 -9.25
N PHE A 147 13.04 8.37 -10.27
CA PHE A 147 12.83 9.42 -11.27
C PHE A 147 11.79 9.02 -12.33
N PRO A 148 11.19 10.01 -13.03
CA PRO A 148 10.37 9.75 -14.20
C PRO A 148 11.10 8.92 -15.25
N ARG A 149 10.35 8.28 -16.14
CA ARG A 149 10.91 7.44 -17.22
C ARG A 149 11.97 8.22 -18.00
N TRP A 150 13.14 7.60 -18.19
CA TRP A 150 14.33 8.24 -18.76
C TRP A 150 14.07 8.94 -20.11
N GLN A 151 13.15 8.44 -20.95
CA GLN A 151 12.82 9.08 -22.23
C GLN A 151 12.23 10.48 -22.04
N THR A 152 11.43 10.65 -20.99
CA THR A 152 10.81 11.93 -20.66
C THR A 152 11.86 12.90 -20.13
N VAL A 153 12.71 12.43 -19.22
CA VAL A 153 13.80 13.24 -18.67
C VAL A 153 14.75 13.69 -19.78
N TYR A 154 15.22 12.76 -20.62
CA TYR A 154 16.12 13.08 -21.72
C TYR A 154 15.51 14.06 -22.73
N ARG A 155 14.24 13.88 -23.11
CA ARG A 155 13.57 14.80 -24.03
C ARG A 155 13.44 16.21 -23.43
N THR A 156 13.14 16.30 -22.14
CA THR A 156 13.08 17.58 -21.44
C THR A 156 14.47 18.21 -21.32
N PHE A 157 15.49 17.44 -20.93
CA PHE A 157 16.88 17.85 -20.84
C PHE A 157 17.33 18.48 -22.16
N ARG A 158 17.17 17.75 -23.28
CA ARG A 158 17.55 18.24 -24.61
C ARG A 158 16.89 19.57 -24.95
N ARG A 159 15.59 19.69 -24.71
CA ARG A 159 14.84 20.92 -24.95
C ARG A 159 15.33 22.09 -24.10
N TRP A 160 15.71 21.84 -22.85
CA TRP A 160 16.21 22.87 -21.94
C TRP A 160 17.65 23.27 -22.24
N SER A 161 18.49 22.33 -22.66
CA SER A 161 19.85 22.61 -23.15
C SER A 161 19.82 23.45 -24.43
N GLU A 162 18.91 23.18 -25.37
CA GLU A 162 18.72 24.02 -26.57
C GLU A 162 18.23 25.45 -26.25
N GLN A 163 17.77 25.70 -25.01
CA GLN A 163 17.27 26.98 -24.53
C GLN A 163 18.24 27.65 -23.55
N ASP A 164 19.45 27.10 -23.40
CA ASP A 164 20.49 27.56 -22.46
C ASP A 164 19.99 27.73 -21.01
N LYS A 165 19.01 26.90 -20.59
CA LYS A 165 18.39 27.05 -19.26
C LYS A 165 19.32 26.60 -18.14
N PHE A 166 20.18 25.62 -18.39
CA PHE A 166 21.12 25.13 -17.39
C PHE A 166 22.26 26.13 -17.15
N GLU A 167 22.68 26.84 -18.19
CA GLU A 167 23.67 27.91 -18.18
C GLU A 167 23.13 29.13 -17.40
N GLN A 168 21.86 29.48 -17.62
CA GLN A 168 21.17 30.50 -16.83
C GLN A 168 21.06 30.10 -15.36
N MET A 169 20.71 28.84 -15.07
CA MET A 169 20.66 28.30 -13.72
C MET A 169 22.03 28.38 -13.03
N GLN A 170 23.10 27.96 -13.72
CA GLN A 170 24.48 27.99 -13.22
C GLN A 170 25.01 29.40 -13.01
N THR A 171 24.50 30.40 -13.74
CA THR A 171 24.89 31.80 -13.55
C THR A 171 24.22 32.41 -12.30
N ARG A 172 23.07 31.88 -11.87
CA ARG A 172 22.30 32.40 -10.74
C ARG A 172 22.65 31.77 -9.39
N LEU A 173 23.16 30.54 -9.38
CA LEU A 173 23.55 29.78 -8.19
C LEU A 173 25.07 29.81 -8.02
#